data_AF-A0A1Y3SD87-F1
#
_entry.id   AF-A0A1Y3SD87-F1
#
_cell.length_a   1.000
_cell.length_b   1.000
_cell.length_c   1.000
_cell.angle_alpha   90.00
_cell.angle_beta   90.00
_cell.angle_gamma   90.00
#
_symmetry.space_group_name_H-M   'P 1'
#
loop_
_entity.id
_entity.type
_entity.pdbx_description
1 polymer ?
#
loop_
_entity_poly.entity_id
_entity_poly.type
_entity_poly.pdbx_seq_one_letter_code
_entity_poly.pdbx_strand_id
1 'polypeptide(L)'
;MELEYFLMLGHPERYDFRKEIMEFQTDDVIQRYHTYKAVGIAEEDKVKNLCETACVEKYGLQGLKAVLKPVCEADGCELLQAICTRLWDEKHLKYCVKAGGGFSSDTMNSAFATLSKWLSTQEICVKGVWSNRKIMDCYLDGRFPKVEDSDAPVISFLEACYTLGNFLPVPPAFQSRGMNASKDYWDLALACIYNYYMEKGKNWSGGNYMLDWLLKKKQIIEACQEWLNTFESWQVFVEKNYLQDFVHLEPGYVYGPPMELWKGHFSGLVEPKVPKQCEEFFTHASTWILSRGERMVDIARKEPVGESVFGHPRGVLQN
;
A
#
# COMPACT_ATOMS: atom_id res chain seq x y z
N MET A 1 -12.05 12.63 -6.90
CA MET A 1 -12.39 12.23 -8.27
C MET A 1 -13.49 11.17 -8.22
N GLU A 2 -14.44 11.17 -9.16
CA GLU A 2 -15.48 10.13 -9.23
C GLU A 2 -14.95 8.82 -9.86
N LEU A 3 -15.48 7.68 -9.43
CA LEU A 3 -15.07 6.35 -9.90
C LEU A 3 -15.13 6.21 -11.42
N GLU A 4 -16.22 6.67 -12.05
CA GLU A 4 -16.38 6.51 -13.50
C GLU A 4 -15.35 7.34 -14.29
N TYR A 5 -15.00 8.53 -13.79
CA TYR A 5 -13.94 9.33 -14.42
C TYR A 5 -12.57 8.68 -14.25
N PHE A 6 -12.29 8.11 -13.07
CA PHE A 6 -11.08 7.33 -12.84
C PHE A 6 -10.98 6.18 -13.84
N LEU A 7 -12.05 5.38 -14.03
CA LEU A 7 -12.04 4.25 -14.95
C LEU A 7 -11.89 4.66 -16.43
N MET A 8 -12.22 5.90 -16.79
CA MET A 8 -12.04 6.47 -18.13
C MET A 8 -10.63 7.03 -18.40
N LEU A 9 -9.75 7.09 -17.40
CA LEU A 9 -8.36 7.50 -17.62
C LEU A 9 -7.67 6.57 -18.64
N GLY A 10 -6.65 7.10 -19.33
CA GLY A 10 -5.82 6.28 -20.22
C GLY A 10 -5.03 5.21 -19.47
N HIS A 11 -4.55 5.55 -18.26
CA HIS A 11 -3.75 4.71 -17.38
C HIS A 11 -4.21 4.80 -15.91
N PRO A 12 -5.43 4.35 -15.58
CA PRO A 12 -5.96 4.39 -14.20
C PRO A 12 -5.13 3.58 -13.20
N GLU A 13 -4.51 2.50 -13.64
CA GLU A 13 -3.60 1.67 -12.86
C GLU A 13 -2.37 2.45 -12.36
N ARG A 14 -2.01 3.54 -13.06
CA ARG A 14 -0.89 4.43 -12.71
C ARG A 14 -1.34 5.69 -11.97
N TYR A 15 -2.63 5.78 -11.62
CA TYR A 15 -3.14 6.94 -10.90
C TYR A 15 -2.53 7.00 -9.50
N ASP A 16 -1.95 8.16 -9.19
CA ASP A 16 -1.34 8.44 -7.89
C ASP A 16 -2.41 8.94 -6.91
N PHE A 17 -2.85 8.07 -6.01
CA PHE A 17 -3.93 8.36 -5.06
C PHE A 17 -3.59 9.47 -4.06
N ARG A 18 -2.33 9.88 -3.95
CA ARG A 18 -1.97 11.08 -3.17
C ARG A 18 -2.61 12.35 -3.75
N LYS A 19 -2.91 12.36 -5.06
CA LYS A 19 -3.60 13.48 -5.73
C LYS A 19 -5.03 13.70 -5.23
N GLU A 20 -5.64 12.72 -4.56
CA GLU A 20 -6.97 12.87 -3.95
C GLU A 20 -6.96 13.69 -2.65
N ILE A 21 -5.79 13.89 -2.05
CA ILE A 21 -5.64 14.55 -0.74
C ILE A 21 -4.70 15.77 -0.79
N MET A 22 -3.91 15.93 -1.85
CA MET A 22 -3.06 17.10 -2.06
C MET A 22 -2.76 17.38 -3.55
N GLU A 23 -2.46 18.64 -3.87
CA GLU A 23 -2.05 19.08 -5.20
C GLU A 23 -0.52 19.24 -5.30
N PHE A 24 0.11 18.54 -6.24
CA PHE A 24 1.54 18.69 -6.56
C PHE A 24 1.75 19.71 -7.70
N GLN A 25 2.83 20.48 -7.64
CA GLN A 25 3.26 21.41 -8.72
C GLN A 25 4.32 20.81 -9.65
N THR A 26 4.72 19.56 -9.41
CA THR A 26 5.81 18.87 -10.09
C THR A 26 5.39 17.46 -10.43
N ASP A 27 5.86 16.97 -11.57
CA ASP A 27 5.72 15.55 -11.94
C ASP A 27 6.91 14.71 -11.44
N ASP A 28 7.98 15.35 -10.94
CA ASP A 28 9.14 14.67 -10.35
C ASP A 28 8.70 13.77 -9.18
N VAL A 29 8.93 12.46 -9.33
CA VAL A 29 8.44 11.48 -8.37
C VAL A 29 9.14 11.56 -7.01
N ILE A 30 10.43 11.92 -7.00
CA ILE A 30 11.22 12.05 -5.78
C ILE A 30 10.71 13.23 -4.98
N GLN A 31 10.51 14.38 -5.64
CA GLN A 31 9.95 15.57 -5.04
C GLN A 31 8.53 15.29 -4.53
N ARG A 32 7.65 14.66 -5.32
CA ARG A 32 6.30 14.27 -4.87
C ARG A 32 6.33 13.38 -3.63
N TYR A 33 7.23 12.41 -3.57
CA TYR A 33 7.40 11.55 -2.40
C TYR A 33 7.80 12.35 -1.16
N HIS A 34 8.78 13.25 -1.27
CA HIS A 34 9.25 14.05 -0.14
C HIS A 34 8.21 15.08 0.30
N THR A 35 7.51 15.72 -0.65
CA THR A 35 6.37 16.59 -0.37
C THR A 35 5.30 15.85 0.42
N TYR A 36 4.92 14.64 -0.01
CA TYR A 36 3.94 13.81 0.71
C TYR A 36 4.38 13.51 2.14
N LYS A 37 5.65 13.09 2.31
CA LYS A 37 6.19 12.77 3.65
C LYS A 37 6.27 13.99 4.54
N ALA A 38 6.58 15.16 4.00
CA ALA A 38 6.64 16.38 4.78
C ALA A 38 5.30 16.84 5.30
N VAL A 39 4.23 16.68 4.51
CA VAL A 39 2.86 16.94 5.00
C VAL A 39 2.55 16.04 6.20
N GLY A 40 2.84 14.73 6.11
CA GLY A 40 2.67 13.82 7.24
C GLY A 40 3.51 14.19 8.47
N ILE A 41 4.77 14.61 8.28
CA ILE A 41 5.63 15.09 9.38
C ILE A 41 5.07 16.39 10.00
N ALA A 42 4.54 17.30 9.17
CA ALA A 42 3.95 18.54 9.62
C ALA A 42 2.67 18.31 10.45
N GLU A 43 1.88 17.30 10.07
CA GLU A 43 0.72 16.83 10.81
C GLU A 43 1.10 16.28 12.18
N GLU A 44 2.11 15.41 12.26
CA GLU A 44 2.64 14.88 13.53
C GLU A 44 3.09 16.01 14.46
N ASP A 45 3.71 17.06 13.88
CA ASP A 45 4.16 18.25 14.60
C ASP A 45 3.03 19.25 14.93
N LYS A 46 1.77 18.94 14.59
CA LYS A 46 0.59 19.79 14.83
C LYS A 46 0.72 21.19 14.24
N VAL A 47 1.30 21.31 13.04
CA VAL A 47 1.39 22.59 12.32
C VAL A 47 -0.02 23.07 11.96
N LYS A 48 -0.35 24.30 12.36
CA LYS A 48 -1.63 24.93 12.00
C LYS A 48 -1.59 25.37 10.54
N ASN A 49 -2.71 25.18 9.81
CA ASN A 49 -2.88 25.59 8.41
C ASN A 49 -1.85 24.95 7.47
N LEU A 50 -1.96 23.64 7.26
CA LEU A 50 -1.12 22.89 6.32
C LEU A 50 -1.37 23.39 4.89
N CYS A 51 -0.50 24.27 4.41
CA CYS A 51 -0.46 24.75 3.03
C CYS A 51 0.98 24.77 2.54
N GLU A 52 1.16 24.98 1.23
CA GLU A 52 2.46 25.21 0.59
C GLU A 52 3.33 26.15 1.43
N THR A 53 2.84 27.35 1.71
CA THR A 53 3.59 28.37 2.44
C THR A 53 4.04 27.90 3.82
N ALA A 54 3.18 27.21 4.58
CA ALA A 54 3.53 26.70 5.91
C ALA A 54 4.56 25.56 5.85
N CYS A 55 4.46 24.69 4.84
CA CYS A 55 5.43 23.61 4.61
C CYS A 55 6.76 24.13 4.05
N VAL A 56 6.74 25.15 3.17
CA VAL A 56 7.92 25.87 2.66
C VAL A 56 8.62 26.60 3.81
N GLU A 57 7.89 27.36 4.62
CA GLU A 57 8.46 28.12 5.74
C GLU A 57 9.09 27.19 6.78
N LYS A 58 8.44 26.04 7.06
CA LYS A 58 8.92 25.11 8.08
C LYS A 58 9.98 24.13 7.59
N TYR A 59 9.88 23.66 6.35
CA TYR A 59 10.70 22.58 5.82
C TYR A 59 11.39 22.94 4.49
N GLY A 60 11.33 24.17 3.98
CA GLY A 60 12.01 24.56 2.74
C GLY A 60 11.52 23.88 1.47
N LEU A 61 10.34 23.25 1.49
CA LEU A 61 9.83 22.41 0.40
C LEU A 61 9.04 23.19 -0.64
N GLN A 62 9.64 23.44 -1.79
CA GLN A 62 8.92 23.88 -2.98
C GLN A 62 8.14 22.69 -3.60
N GLY A 63 6.99 22.94 -4.23
CA GLY A 63 6.32 21.97 -5.10
C GLY A 63 4.98 21.38 -4.61
N LEU A 64 4.48 21.78 -3.44
CA LEU A 64 3.11 21.51 -2.99
C LEU A 64 2.25 22.71 -3.32
N LYS A 65 1.07 22.61 -3.93
CA LYS A 65 0.20 23.79 -4.14
C LYS A 65 -0.87 23.92 -3.05
N ALA A 66 -1.46 22.81 -2.63
CA ALA A 66 -2.54 22.78 -1.64
C ALA A 66 -2.66 21.41 -0.96
N VAL A 67 -3.04 21.41 0.32
CA VAL A 67 -3.51 20.21 1.03
C VAL A 67 -5.04 20.25 1.02
N LEU A 68 -5.66 19.26 0.38
CA LEU A 68 -7.11 19.22 0.17
C LEU A 68 -7.83 18.60 1.37
N LYS A 69 -7.24 17.56 1.97
CA LYS A 69 -7.80 16.82 3.11
C LYS A 69 -6.73 16.67 4.20
N PRO A 70 -6.67 17.57 5.19
CA PRO A 70 -5.76 17.42 6.31
C PRO A 70 -6.17 16.18 7.13
N VAL A 71 -5.19 15.39 7.59
CA VAL A 71 -5.39 14.16 8.39
C VAL A 71 -5.87 12.94 7.58
N CYS A 72 -5.67 12.92 6.25
CA CYS A 72 -6.03 11.78 5.40
C CYS A 72 -4.78 11.19 4.73
N GLU A 73 -4.64 9.87 4.80
CA GLU A 73 -3.68 9.11 4.01
C GLU A 73 -4.29 8.76 2.65
N ALA A 74 -3.45 8.51 1.64
CA ALA A 74 -3.93 8.15 0.29
C ALA A 74 -4.88 6.93 0.33
N ASP A 75 -4.63 5.99 1.25
CA ASP A 75 -5.42 4.77 1.47
C ASP A 75 -6.85 5.05 2.03
N GLY A 76 -7.11 6.27 2.50
CA GLY A 76 -8.39 6.69 3.09
C GLY A 76 -9.29 7.52 2.16
N CYS A 77 -8.86 7.79 0.91
CA CYS A 77 -9.63 8.67 0.03
C CYS A 77 -10.93 8.02 -0.49
N GLU A 78 -11.95 8.85 -0.72
CA GLU A 78 -13.29 8.42 -1.18
C GLU A 78 -13.25 7.60 -2.48
N LEU A 79 -12.38 7.98 -3.42
CA LEU A 79 -12.21 7.23 -4.67
C LEU A 79 -11.78 5.79 -4.39
N LEU A 80 -10.78 5.58 -3.52
CA LEU A 80 -10.31 4.23 -3.19
C LEU A 80 -11.40 3.44 -2.44
N GLN A 81 -12.19 4.10 -1.59
CA GLN A 81 -13.34 3.46 -0.93
C GLN A 81 -14.39 2.98 -1.94
N ALA A 82 -14.69 3.80 -2.95
CA ALA A 82 -15.61 3.43 -4.03
C ALA A 82 -15.06 2.27 -4.88
N ILE A 83 -13.74 2.27 -5.15
CA ILE A 83 -13.08 1.15 -5.84
C ILE A 83 -13.15 -0.13 -5.00
N CYS A 84 -12.95 -0.05 -3.67
CA CYS A 84 -13.09 -1.20 -2.78
C CYS A 84 -14.48 -1.82 -2.88
N THR A 85 -15.55 -1.01 -2.81
CA THR A 85 -16.92 -1.49 -2.97
C THR A 85 -17.20 -2.07 -4.36
N ARG A 86 -16.54 -1.57 -5.41
CA ARG A 86 -16.67 -2.09 -6.77
C ARG A 86 -16.00 -3.45 -6.95
N LEU A 87 -14.84 -3.66 -6.33
CA LEU A 87 -13.97 -4.81 -6.63
C LEU A 87 -14.08 -5.99 -5.66
N TRP A 88 -14.61 -5.77 -4.47
CA TRP A 88 -14.69 -6.80 -3.43
C TRP A 88 -16.12 -7.02 -2.95
N ASP A 89 -16.47 -8.29 -2.74
CA ASP A 89 -17.73 -8.70 -2.14
C ASP A 89 -17.85 -8.20 -0.69
N GLU A 90 -19.03 -7.73 -0.32
CA GLU A 90 -19.38 -7.25 1.02
C GLU A 90 -19.01 -8.26 2.12
N LYS A 91 -19.13 -9.57 1.83
CA LYS A 91 -18.79 -10.63 2.80
C LYS A 91 -17.34 -10.59 3.25
N HIS A 92 -16.43 -10.12 2.38
CA HIS A 92 -15.01 -9.93 2.68
C HIS A 92 -14.77 -8.56 3.33
N LEU A 93 -15.41 -7.52 2.79
CA LEU A 93 -15.21 -6.12 3.21
C LEU A 93 -15.71 -5.82 4.63
N LYS A 94 -16.73 -6.53 5.12
CA LYS A 94 -17.26 -6.30 6.49
C LYS A 94 -16.22 -6.43 7.61
N TYR A 95 -15.17 -7.23 7.38
CA TYR A 95 -14.04 -7.38 8.33
C TYR A 95 -12.99 -6.27 8.21
N CYS A 96 -13.05 -5.50 7.13
CA CYS A 96 -12.09 -4.45 6.82
C CYS A 96 -12.61 -3.06 7.26
N VAL A 97 -13.68 -2.92 8.05
CA VAL A 97 -14.24 -1.61 8.39
C VAL A 97 -13.46 -0.93 9.53
N LYS A 98 -13.09 0.34 9.38
CA LYS A 98 -12.42 1.15 10.43
C LYS A 98 -13.42 1.60 11.50
N ALA A 99 -12.92 1.82 12.72
CA ALA A 99 -13.65 2.56 13.74
C ALA A 99 -13.85 4.01 13.25
N GLY A 100 -15.10 4.40 13.00
CA GLY A 100 -15.45 5.70 12.41
C GLY A 100 -15.92 5.65 10.96
N GLY A 101 -16.00 4.47 10.34
CA GLY A 101 -16.50 4.28 8.98
C GLY A 101 -15.40 4.18 7.92
N GLY A 102 -15.77 3.71 6.73
CA GLY A 102 -14.85 3.39 5.65
C GLY A 102 -14.06 2.10 5.86
N PHE A 103 -13.41 1.64 4.80
CA PHE A 103 -12.56 0.46 4.77
C PHE A 103 -11.12 0.80 5.13
N SER A 104 -10.56 -0.06 5.96
CA SER A 104 -9.15 -0.30 6.22
C SER A 104 -8.55 -0.98 5.01
N SER A 105 -7.57 -0.32 4.44
CA SER A 105 -6.68 -0.85 3.42
C SER A 105 -5.25 -0.68 3.92
N ASP A 106 -4.39 -1.61 3.53
CA ASP A 106 -2.95 -1.47 3.70
C ASP A 106 -2.31 -1.06 2.38
N THR A 107 -1.22 -0.31 2.49
CA THR A 107 -0.26 -0.18 1.40
C THR A 107 0.66 -1.39 1.49
N MET A 108 0.45 -2.39 0.62
CA MET A 108 1.07 -3.71 0.73
C MET A 108 2.59 -3.62 0.90
N ASN A 109 3.27 -2.86 0.03
CA ASN A 109 4.70 -2.58 0.15
C ASN A 109 4.93 -1.09 0.39
N SER A 110 5.41 -0.73 1.58
CA SER A 110 5.69 0.65 1.94
C SER A 110 7.10 1.08 1.52
N ALA A 111 7.26 2.33 1.08
CA ALA A 111 8.56 2.80 0.59
C ALA A 111 9.61 2.98 1.69
N PHE A 112 9.20 3.32 2.91
CA PHE A 112 10.12 3.79 3.95
C PHE A 112 11.20 2.77 4.30
N ALA A 113 10.82 1.51 4.54
CA ALA A 113 11.74 0.48 5.01
C ALA A 113 12.88 0.25 3.99
N THR A 114 12.54 -0.09 2.75
CA THR A 114 13.54 -0.38 1.72
C THR A 114 14.30 0.87 1.27
N LEU A 115 13.62 2.02 1.13
CA LEU A 115 14.29 3.27 0.75
C LEU A 115 15.34 3.67 1.78
N SER A 116 15.05 3.53 3.08
CA SER A 116 16.03 3.84 4.14
C SER A 116 17.28 2.95 4.06
N LYS A 117 17.11 1.67 3.68
CA LYS A 117 18.23 0.75 3.46
C LYS A 117 19.01 1.12 2.21
N TRP A 118 18.34 1.39 1.11
CA TRP A 118 18.99 1.84 -0.12
C TRP A 118 19.80 3.11 0.12
N LEU A 119 19.23 4.12 0.78
CA LEU A 119 19.93 5.36 1.16
C LEU A 119 21.16 5.11 2.05
N SER A 120 21.12 4.11 2.92
CA SER A 120 22.28 3.73 3.74
C SER A 120 23.43 3.09 2.95
N THR A 121 23.16 2.66 1.72
CA THR A 121 24.19 2.13 0.80
C THR A 121 24.77 3.18 -0.13
N GLN A 122 24.03 4.26 -0.34
CA GLN A 122 24.55 5.48 -0.95
C GLN A 122 25.49 6.12 0.08
N GLU A 123 26.55 6.84 -0.31
CA GLU A 123 27.58 7.40 0.60
C GLU A 123 27.06 8.54 1.53
N ILE A 124 25.80 8.46 1.95
CA ILE A 124 25.11 9.40 2.80
C ILE A 124 25.45 9.08 4.25
N CYS A 125 26.39 9.85 4.82
CA CYS A 125 26.77 9.72 6.22
C CYS A 125 25.71 10.34 7.16
N VAL A 126 24.68 9.57 7.52
CA VAL A 126 23.69 9.96 8.55
C VAL A 126 23.88 9.13 9.81
N LYS A 127 24.14 9.78 10.95
CA LYS A 127 24.27 9.09 12.23
C LYS A 127 22.89 8.66 12.78
N GLY A 128 22.83 7.47 13.38
CA GLY A 128 21.67 6.94 14.13
C GLY A 128 20.57 6.31 13.27
N VAL A 129 19.45 5.96 13.89
CA VAL A 129 18.33 5.24 13.24
C VAL A 129 17.62 6.12 12.20
N TRP A 130 17.34 5.59 11.01
CA TRP A 130 16.58 6.27 9.96
C TRP A 130 15.13 6.55 10.39
N SER A 131 14.59 7.69 9.95
CA SER A 131 13.20 8.09 10.15
C SER A 131 12.74 8.90 8.93
N ASN A 132 11.42 9.05 8.73
CA ASN A 132 10.89 9.91 7.66
C ASN A 132 11.47 11.33 7.74
N ARG A 133 11.63 11.87 8.96
CA ARG A 133 12.26 13.18 9.19
C ARG A 133 13.72 13.21 8.73
N LYS A 134 14.52 12.20 9.04
CA LYS A 134 15.93 12.17 8.59
C LYS A 134 16.06 12.06 7.08
N ILE A 135 15.21 11.27 6.43
CA ILE A 135 15.18 11.19 4.96
C ILE A 135 14.83 12.57 4.40
N MET A 136 13.84 13.25 4.99
CA MET A 136 13.46 14.62 4.63
C MET A 136 14.62 15.60 4.80
N ASP A 137 15.31 15.58 5.94
CA ASP A 137 16.47 16.44 6.20
C ASP A 137 17.59 16.22 5.17
N CYS A 138 17.84 14.97 4.77
CA CYS A 138 18.83 14.67 3.73
C CYS A 138 18.45 15.27 2.38
N TYR A 139 17.17 15.21 2.01
CA TYR A 139 16.66 15.82 0.79
C TYR A 139 16.78 17.34 0.78
N LEU A 140 16.43 18.00 1.88
CA LEU A 140 16.50 19.45 2.01
C LEU A 140 17.93 19.98 1.99
N ASP A 141 18.86 19.25 2.61
CA ASP A 141 20.27 19.62 2.63
C ASP A 141 20.98 19.34 1.29
N GLY A 142 20.27 18.83 0.27
CA GLY A 142 20.86 18.40 -1.00
C GLY A 142 21.80 17.18 -0.86
N ARG A 143 21.68 16.44 0.25
CA ARG A 143 22.45 15.21 0.55
C ARG A 143 21.73 13.95 0.06
N PHE A 144 20.47 14.07 -0.37
CA PHE A 144 19.77 12.98 -1.05
C PHE A 144 20.46 12.70 -2.39
N PRO A 145 20.70 11.43 -2.72
CA PRO A 145 21.49 11.06 -3.88
C PRO A 145 20.75 11.52 -5.13
N LYS A 146 21.52 12.00 -6.11
CA LYS A 146 20.94 12.18 -7.44
C LYS A 146 20.55 10.80 -7.95
N VAL A 147 19.29 10.68 -8.33
CA VAL A 147 18.74 9.45 -8.90
C VAL A 147 19.10 9.49 -10.38
N GLU A 148 20.04 8.63 -10.79
CA GLU A 148 20.47 8.52 -12.18
C GLU A 148 19.64 7.49 -12.94
N ASP A 149 19.84 7.35 -14.26
CA ASP A 149 19.12 6.35 -15.06
C ASP A 149 19.34 4.91 -14.54
N SER A 150 20.49 4.64 -13.89
CA SER A 150 20.76 3.37 -13.21
C SER A 150 19.88 3.11 -11.99
N ASP A 151 19.23 4.14 -11.43
CA ASP A 151 18.31 4.06 -10.31
C ASP A 151 16.83 3.97 -10.77
N ALA A 152 16.59 3.67 -12.05
CA ALA A 152 15.26 3.42 -12.61
C ALA A 152 14.38 2.50 -11.75
N PRO A 153 14.87 1.46 -11.05
CA PRO A 153 14.05 0.67 -10.14
C PRO A 153 13.43 1.50 -9.01
N VAL A 154 14.19 2.38 -8.35
CA VAL A 154 13.71 3.21 -7.24
C VAL A 154 12.59 4.15 -7.73
N ILE A 155 12.81 4.79 -8.88
CA ILE A 155 11.82 5.66 -9.54
C ILE A 155 10.54 4.87 -9.81
N SER A 156 10.66 3.73 -10.50
CA SER A 156 9.53 2.89 -10.88
C SER A 156 8.71 2.44 -9.67
N PHE A 157 9.38 2.11 -8.57
CA PHE A 157 8.70 1.76 -7.33
C PHE A 157 8.00 2.95 -6.69
N LEU A 158 8.63 4.13 -6.61
CA LEU A 158 7.99 5.32 -6.05
C LEU A 158 6.79 5.80 -6.88
N GLU A 159 6.81 5.58 -8.19
CA GLU A 159 5.66 5.82 -9.08
C GLU A 159 4.53 4.84 -8.79
N ALA A 160 4.84 3.56 -8.55
CA ALA A 160 3.87 2.51 -8.28
C ALA A 160 3.34 2.51 -6.83
N CYS A 161 4.11 3.00 -5.86
CA CYS A 161 3.86 2.81 -4.41
C CYS A 161 2.48 3.30 -3.94
N TYR A 162 1.92 4.33 -4.58
CA TYR A 162 0.62 4.93 -4.21
C TYR A 162 -0.44 4.71 -5.29
N THR A 163 -0.29 3.65 -6.08
CA THR A 163 -1.24 3.25 -7.13
C THR A 163 -2.16 2.13 -6.67
N LEU A 164 -3.24 1.90 -7.42
CA LEU A 164 -4.31 0.96 -7.07
C LEU A 164 -3.78 -0.43 -6.70
N GLY A 165 -2.82 -0.93 -7.47
CA GLY A 165 -2.30 -2.28 -7.30
C GLY A 165 -1.50 -2.50 -6.02
N ASN A 166 -1.15 -1.45 -5.28
CA ASN A 166 -0.47 -1.57 -3.99
C ASN A 166 -1.45 -1.51 -2.79
N PHE A 167 -2.74 -1.28 -3.03
CA PHE A 167 -3.74 -1.23 -1.96
C PHE A 167 -4.51 -2.55 -1.85
N LEU A 168 -4.69 -3.02 -0.61
CA LEU A 168 -5.49 -4.20 -0.32
C LEU A 168 -6.39 -3.93 0.90
N PRO A 169 -7.72 -4.13 0.81
CA PRO A 169 -8.58 -4.14 1.98
C PRO A 169 -8.16 -5.24 2.95
N VAL A 170 -7.88 -4.85 4.19
CA VAL A 170 -7.46 -5.76 5.26
C VAL A 170 -8.12 -5.38 6.57
N PRO A 171 -8.25 -6.31 7.53
CA PRO A 171 -8.72 -5.99 8.86
C PRO A 171 -7.93 -4.84 9.50
N PRO A 172 -8.57 -3.97 10.29
CA PRO A 172 -7.87 -2.90 10.99
C PRO A 172 -6.68 -3.43 11.80
N ALA A 173 -5.56 -2.71 11.73
CA ALA A 173 -4.30 -3.03 12.40
C ALA A 173 -3.57 -4.31 11.92
N PHE A 174 -3.89 -4.81 10.72
CA PHE A 174 -3.24 -5.99 10.11
C PHE A 174 -1.70 -5.88 10.07
N GLN A 175 -1.08 -4.92 9.37
CA GLN A 175 0.40 -4.79 9.40
C GLN A 175 0.94 -3.78 10.42
N SER A 176 0.08 -2.94 11.03
CA SER A 176 0.52 -1.92 11.99
C SER A 176 1.81 -1.17 11.54
N ARG A 177 1.87 -0.81 10.24
CA ARG A 177 2.88 0.03 9.55
C ARG A 177 4.31 -0.06 10.11
N GLY A 178 5.05 -1.07 9.71
CA GLY A 178 6.49 -1.24 10.00
C GLY A 178 6.81 -1.76 11.40
N MET A 179 5.81 -1.88 12.28
CA MET A 179 5.98 -2.35 13.66
C MET A 179 5.79 -3.87 13.83
N ASN A 180 5.20 -4.51 12.81
CA ASN A 180 5.00 -5.95 12.77
C ASN A 180 6.21 -6.68 12.17
N ALA A 181 6.23 -8.00 12.32
CA ALA A 181 7.39 -8.80 11.97
C ALA A 181 7.73 -8.77 10.46
N SER A 182 6.74 -8.50 9.61
CA SER A 182 6.95 -8.31 8.17
C SER A 182 7.57 -6.98 7.79
N LYS A 183 7.60 -5.96 8.67
CA LYS A 183 8.08 -4.60 8.36
C LYS A 183 7.57 -4.02 7.02
N ASP A 184 6.29 -4.23 6.72
CA ASP A 184 5.62 -3.82 5.46
C ASP A 184 6.16 -4.49 4.18
N TYR A 185 6.82 -5.65 4.30
CA TYR A 185 7.10 -6.52 3.17
C TYR A 185 5.93 -7.50 2.96
N TRP A 186 5.22 -7.33 1.85
CA TRP A 186 3.98 -8.07 1.63
C TRP A 186 4.20 -9.54 1.29
N ASP A 187 5.34 -9.91 0.71
CA ASP A 187 5.68 -11.32 0.47
C ASP A 187 5.79 -12.12 1.78
N LEU A 188 6.36 -11.53 2.83
CA LEU A 188 6.42 -12.13 4.17
C LEU A 188 5.01 -12.25 4.78
N ALA A 189 4.15 -11.24 4.60
CA ALA A 189 2.77 -11.30 5.06
C ALA A 189 1.96 -12.36 4.30
N LEU A 190 2.13 -12.44 2.98
CA LEU A 190 1.54 -13.48 2.15
C LEU A 190 2.05 -14.87 2.52
N ALA A 191 3.32 -15.02 2.92
CA ALA A 191 3.84 -16.31 3.39
C ALA A 191 3.08 -16.78 4.64
N CYS A 192 2.74 -15.86 5.54
CA CYS A 192 1.92 -16.16 6.72
C CYS A 192 0.49 -16.57 6.36
N ILE A 193 -0.12 -15.88 5.39
CA ILE A 193 -1.46 -16.19 4.91
C ILE A 193 -1.48 -17.54 4.16
N TYR A 194 -0.48 -17.79 3.31
CA TYR A 194 -0.32 -19.05 2.61
C TYR A 194 -0.22 -20.22 3.59
N ASN A 195 0.67 -20.10 4.59
CA ASN A 195 0.83 -21.12 5.62
C ASN A 195 -0.45 -21.33 6.44
N TYR A 196 -1.21 -20.28 6.72
CA TYR A 196 -2.52 -20.41 7.35
C TYR A 196 -3.46 -21.35 6.58
N TYR A 197 -3.52 -21.23 5.25
CA TYR A 197 -4.34 -22.14 4.44
C TYR A 197 -3.76 -23.55 4.34
N MET A 198 -2.43 -23.70 4.27
CA MET A 198 -1.77 -25.00 4.13
C MET A 198 -1.76 -25.83 5.42
N GLU A 199 -1.83 -25.18 6.57
CA GLU A 199 -1.78 -25.81 7.89
C GLU A 199 -3.15 -25.89 8.58
N LYS A 200 -4.20 -25.34 7.96
CA LYS A 200 -5.57 -25.39 8.48
C LYS A 200 -5.98 -26.83 8.82
N GLY A 201 -6.29 -27.09 10.10
CA GLY A 201 -6.72 -28.40 10.60
C GLY A 201 -5.60 -29.34 11.06
N LYS A 202 -4.34 -28.90 11.10
CA LYS A 202 -3.20 -29.67 11.64
C LYS A 202 -2.88 -29.25 13.09
N ASN A 203 -2.36 -30.18 13.91
CA ASN A 203 -1.88 -29.87 15.26
C ASN A 203 -0.62 -28.99 15.18
N TRP A 204 -0.71 -27.79 15.76
CA TRP A 204 0.18 -26.66 15.50
C TRP A 204 1.30 -26.53 16.53
N SER A 205 2.52 -26.21 16.08
CA SER A 205 3.61 -25.67 16.90
C SER A 205 4.16 -24.41 16.23
N GLY A 206 4.07 -23.24 16.88
CA GLY A 206 4.37 -21.93 16.28
C GLY A 206 5.76 -21.79 15.66
N GLY A 207 5.96 -20.72 14.89
CA GLY A 207 7.19 -20.48 14.13
C GLY A 207 7.16 -19.18 13.32
N ASN A 208 8.26 -18.90 12.60
CA ASN A 208 8.31 -17.77 11.67
C ASN A 208 7.31 -17.97 10.52
N TYR A 209 6.86 -16.86 9.93
CA TYR A 209 5.93 -16.86 8.79
C TYR A 209 4.58 -17.50 9.11
N MET A 210 4.08 -17.27 10.31
CA MET A 210 2.74 -17.65 10.77
C MET A 210 1.94 -16.41 11.20
N LEU A 211 0.61 -16.53 11.36
CA LEU A 211 -0.22 -15.39 11.73
C LEU A 211 0.14 -14.80 13.11
N ASP A 212 0.56 -15.61 14.07
CA ASP A 212 1.07 -15.19 15.39
C ASP A 212 2.44 -14.52 15.32
N TRP A 213 3.25 -14.87 14.32
CA TRP A 213 4.49 -14.16 14.02
C TRP A 213 4.20 -12.80 13.37
N LEU A 214 3.28 -12.75 12.42
CA LEU A 214 2.87 -11.53 11.72
C LEU A 214 2.15 -10.56 12.65
N LEU A 215 1.19 -11.06 13.43
CA LEU A 215 0.24 -10.30 14.22
C LEU A 215 0.48 -10.56 15.71
N LYS A 216 0.72 -9.49 16.49
CA LYS A 216 1.12 -9.63 17.91
C LYS A 216 -0.06 -9.79 18.88
N LYS A 217 -1.27 -9.38 18.50
CA LYS A 217 -2.43 -9.32 19.42
C LYS A 217 -3.44 -10.39 19.05
N LYS A 218 -3.83 -11.21 20.05
CA LYS A 218 -4.80 -12.30 19.90
C LYS A 218 -6.09 -11.87 19.17
N GLN A 219 -6.69 -10.77 19.59
CA GLN A 219 -7.90 -10.23 18.96
C GLN A 219 -7.72 -9.86 17.47
N ILE A 220 -6.52 -9.42 17.06
CA ILE A 220 -6.21 -9.11 15.66
C ILE A 220 -6.00 -10.41 14.88
N ILE A 221 -5.36 -11.41 15.49
CA ILE A 221 -5.22 -12.76 14.91
C ILE A 221 -6.61 -13.37 14.66
N GLU A 222 -7.49 -13.36 15.66
CA GLU A 222 -8.85 -13.90 15.55
C GLU A 222 -9.64 -13.19 14.44
N ALA A 223 -9.63 -11.85 14.41
CA ALA A 223 -10.28 -11.08 13.34
C ALA A 223 -9.69 -11.37 11.95
N CYS A 224 -8.37 -11.53 11.85
CA CYS A 224 -7.72 -11.93 10.61
C CYS A 224 -8.14 -13.34 10.17
N GLN A 225 -8.23 -14.30 11.09
CA GLN A 225 -8.66 -15.66 10.77
C GLN A 225 -10.11 -15.68 10.27
N GLU A 226 -11.00 -14.92 10.90
CA GLU A 226 -12.38 -14.77 10.42
C GLU A 226 -12.44 -14.19 9.02
N TRP A 227 -11.66 -13.14 8.75
CA TRP A 227 -11.52 -12.56 7.41
C TRP A 227 -10.99 -13.57 6.40
N LEU A 228 -9.88 -14.25 6.68
CA LEU A 228 -9.29 -15.27 5.79
C LEU A 228 -10.26 -16.44 5.54
N ASN A 229 -11.05 -16.83 6.53
CA ASN A 229 -12.05 -17.89 6.38
C ASN A 229 -13.14 -17.55 5.36
N THR A 230 -13.43 -16.28 5.09
CA THR A 230 -14.43 -15.88 4.08
C THR A 230 -14.04 -16.24 2.65
N PHE A 231 -12.74 -16.43 2.38
CA PHE A 231 -12.23 -16.83 1.06
C PHE A 231 -12.17 -18.35 0.89
N GLU A 232 -12.37 -19.13 1.96
CA GLU A 232 -12.42 -20.61 1.96
C GLU A 232 -11.09 -21.32 1.66
N SER A 233 -10.32 -20.87 0.65
CA SER A 233 -9.06 -21.48 0.21
C SER A 233 -8.04 -20.45 -0.26
N TRP A 234 -6.75 -20.85 -0.33
CA TRP A 234 -5.68 -20.03 -0.90
C TRP A 234 -5.96 -19.59 -2.34
N GLN A 235 -6.48 -20.50 -3.17
CA GLN A 235 -6.77 -20.20 -4.58
C GLN A 235 -7.78 -19.05 -4.71
N VAL A 236 -8.87 -19.14 -3.95
CA VAL A 236 -9.91 -18.11 -3.94
C VAL A 236 -9.39 -16.82 -3.29
N PHE A 237 -8.54 -16.91 -2.27
CA PHE A 237 -7.88 -15.74 -1.68
C PHE A 237 -7.03 -14.99 -2.71
N VAL A 238 -6.22 -15.69 -3.51
CA VAL A 238 -5.41 -15.09 -4.56
C VAL A 238 -6.29 -14.44 -5.64
N GLU A 239 -7.28 -15.18 -6.13
CA GLU A 239 -8.20 -14.70 -7.17
C GLU A 239 -8.97 -13.45 -6.75
N LYS A 240 -9.62 -13.49 -5.59
CA LYS A 240 -10.50 -12.42 -5.11
C LYS A 240 -9.75 -11.20 -4.61
N ASN A 241 -8.43 -11.29 -4.42
CA ASN A 241 -7.58 -10.16 -4.09
C ASN A 241 -6.65 -9.73 -5.24
N TYR A 242 -6.77 -10.36 -6.40
CA TYR A 242 -6.01 -10.05 -7.61
C TYR A 242 -4.48 -10.20 -7.41
N LEU A 243 -4.06 -11.23 -6.65
CA LEU A 243 -2.67 -11.43 -6.22
C LEU A 243 -1.86 -12.38 -7.11
N GLN A 244 -2.34 -12.68 -8.32
CA GLN A 244 -1.71 -13.63 -9.23
C GLN A 244 -0.24 -13.29 -9.52
N ASP A 245 0.07 -11.99 -9.59
CA ASP A 245 1.40 -11.47 -9.90
C ASP A 245 2.35 -11.48 -8.67
N PHE A 246 1.89 -11.93 -7.50
CA PHE A 246 2.66 -12.03 -6.26
C PHE A 246 2.98 -13.47 -5.84
N VAL A 247 2.54 -14.47 -6.62
CA VAL A 247 2.62 -15.89 -6.25
C VAL A 247 3.18 -16.72 -7.39
N HIS A 248 3.78 -17.86 -7.07
CA HIS A 248 4.16 -18.82 -8.09
C HIS A 248 2.93 -19.44 -8.73
N LEU A 249 2.98 -19.67 -10.05
CA LEU A 249 2.01 -20.50 -10.76
C LEU A 249 2.58 -21.90 -10.92
N GLU A 250 1.95 -22.87 -10.26
CA GLU A 250 2.34 -24.27 -10.31
C GLU A 250 1.66 -25.01 -11.48
N PRO A 251 2.16 -26.19 -11.87
CA PRO A 251 1.53 -27.01 -12.91
C PRO A 251 0.05 -27.25 -12.64
N GLY A 252 -0.77 -27.14 -13.69
CA GLY A 252 -2.23 -27.27 -13.59
C GLY A 252 -2.96 -25.97 -13.25
N TYR A 253 -2.29 -24.82 -13.39
CA TYR A 253 -2.86 -23.48 -13.13
C TYR A 253 -3.29 -23.28 -11.67
N VAL A 254 -2.47 -23.79 -10.76
CA VAL A 254 -2.70 -23.70 -9.31
C VAL A 254 -1.77 -22.64 -8.74
N TYR A 255 -2.31 -21.71 -7.95
CA TYR A 255 -1.49 -20.73 -7.24
C TYR A 255 -0.69 -21.40 -6.12
N GLY A 256 0.62 -21.35 -6.27
CA GLY A 256 1.61 -21.86 -5.32
C GLY A 256 1.93 -20.85 -4.21
N PRO A 257 3.08 -21.01 -3.54
CA PRO A 257 3.52 -20.10 -2.50
C PRO A 257 3.81 -18.68 -3.06
N PRO A 258 3.88 -17.66 -2.19
CA PRO A 258 4.26 -16.31 -2.59
C PRO A 258 5.67 -16.27 -3.19
N MET A 259 5.90 -15.34 -4.10
CA MET A 259 7.24 -15.04 -4.63
C MET A 259 8.00 -14.13 -3.67
N GLU A 260 9.33 -14.26 -3.64
CA GLU A 260 10.19 -13.38 -2.84
C GLU A 260 10.44 -12.04 -3.55
N LEU A 261 10.34 -10.94 -2.81
CA LEU A 261 10.67 -9.60 -3.31
C LEU A 261 12.16 -9.46 -3.68
N TRP A 262 13.03 -10.24 -3.06
CA TRP A 262 14.42 -10.42 -3.47
C TRP A 262 14.88 -11.83 -3.14
N LYS A 263 15.94 -12.31 -3.80
CA LYS A 263 16.38 -13.68 -3.62
C LYS A 263 16.82 -13.95 -2.17
N GLY A 264 16.22 -14.97 -1.56
CA GLY A 264 16.51 -15.41 -0.20
C GLY A 264 15.81 -14.58 0.87
N HIS A 265 14.76 -13.83 0.54
CA HIS A 265 13.99 -13.07 1.53
C HIS A 265 13.35 -13.99 2.60
N PHE A 266 12.88 -15.18 2.22
CA PHE A 266 12.32 -16.17 3.14
C PHE A 266 13.38 -16.92 3.96
N SER A 267 14.67 -16.59 3.83
CA SER A 267 15.74 -17.23 4.61
C SER A 267 15.92 -16.64 6.03
N GLY A 268 14.92 -15.90 6.55
CA GLY A 268 14.95 -15.27 7.88
C GLY A 268 15.50 -13.85 7.92
N LEU A 269 15.88 -13.26 6.79
CA LEU A 269 16.28 -11.85 6.71
C LEU A 269 15.04 -10.98 6.52
N VAL A 270 14.61 -10.21 7.52
CA VAL A 270 13.40 -9.36 7.37
C VAL A 270 13.63 -8.11 6.51
N GLU A 271 14.88 -7.64 6.40
CA GLU A 271 15.22 -6.42 5.64
C GLU A 271 16.40 -6.69 4.72
N PRO A 272 16.48 -5.96 3.58
CA PRO A 272 17.63 -6.07 2.69
C PRO A 272 18.90 -5.61 3.41
N LYS A 273 20.01 -6.26 3.04
CA LYS A 273 21.35 -6.09 3.62
C LYS A 273 22.34 -5.51 2.63
N VAL A 274 22.07 -5.64 1.33
CA VAL A 274 22.97 -5.21 0.25
C VAL A 274 22.19 -4.45 -0.82
N PRO A 275 22.83 -3.54 -1.58
CA PRO A 275 22.16 -2.72 -2.61
C PRO A 275 21.32 -3.54 -3.59
N LYS A 276 21.87 -4.66 -4.06
CA LYS A 276 21.20 -5.57 -4.99
C LYS A 276 19.84 -6.07 -4.49
N GLN A 277 19.69 -6.31 -3.18
CA GLN A 277 18.38 -6.73 -2.63
C GLN A 277 17.36 -5.59 -2.63
N CYS A 278 17.82 -4.34 -2.49
CA CYS A 278 16.95 -3.18 -2.64
C CYS A 278 16.50 -3.02 -4.09
N GLU A 279 17.42 -3.18 -5.06
CA GLU A 279 17.10 -3.14 -6.49
C GLU A 279 16.11 -4.23 -6.91
N GLU A 280 16.32 -5.48 -6.46
CA GLU A 280 15.40 -6.60 -6.69
C GLU A 280 14.02 -6.27 -6.10
N PHE A 281 13.96 -5.78 -4.86
CA PHE A 281 12.69 -5.34 -4.25
C PHE A 281 12.00 -4.28 -5.11
N PHE A 282 12.70 -3.20 -5.48
CA PHE A 282 12.07 -2.10 -6.22
C PHE A 282 11.56 -2.57 -7.58
N THR A 283 12.32 -3.44 -8.25
CA THR A 283 11.95 -4.01 -9.55
C THR A 283 10.74 -4.93 -9.45
N HIS A 284 10.77 -5.90 -8.54
CA HIS A 284 9.68 -6.86 -8.38
C HIS A 284 8.41 -6.18 -7.85
N ALA A 285 8.52 -5.38 -6.78
CA ALA A 285 7.37 -4.71 -6.19
C ALA A 285 6.67 -3.80 -7.21
N SER A 286 7.41 -2.96 -7.94
CA SER A 286 6.82 -2.07 -8.95
C SER A 286 6.11 -2.86 -10.06
N THR A 287 6.75 -3.90 -10.58
CA THR A 287 6.19 -4.75 -11.64
C THR A 287 4.89 -5.44 -11.20
N TRP A 288 4.89 -6.04 -10.01
CA TRP A 288 3.73 -6.78 -9.49
C TRP A 288 2.59 -5.84 -9.12
N ILE A 289 2.89 -4.69 -8.52
CA ILE A 289 1.92 -3.64 -8.22
C ILE A 289 1.23 -3.18 -9.51
N LEU A 290 1.99 -2.83 -10.55
CA LEU A 290 1.41 -2.34 -11.80
C LEU A 290 0.56 -3.43 -12.49
N SER A 291 1.07 -4.65 -12.57
CA SER A 291 0.34 -5.79 -13.19
C SER A 291 -0.97 -6.09 -12.45
N ARG A 292 -0.95 -6.07 -11.12
CA ARG A 292 -2.17 -6.19 -10.30
C ARG A 292 -3.12 -5.02 -10.53
N GLY A 293 -2.60 -3.79 -10.61
CA GLY A 293 -3.39 -2.59 -10.88
C GLY A 293 -4.14 -2.67 -12.21
N GLU A 294 -3.46 -3.10 -13.27
CA GLU A 294 -4.06 -3.34 -14.61
C GLU A 294 -5.21 -4.36 -14.51
N ARG A 295 -4.96 -5.50 -13.86
CA ARG A 295 -5.96 -6.54 -13.66
C ARG A 295 -7.20 -6.01 -12.92
N MET A 296 -6.98 -5.26 -11.85
CA MET A 296 -8.07 -4.66 -11.05
C MET A 296 -8.90 -3.68 -11.87
N VAL A 297 -8.25 -2.81 -12.65
CA VAL A 297 -8.94 -1.86 -13.54
C VAL A 297 -9.78 -2.60 -14.57
N ASP A 298 -9.22 -3.63 -15.20
CA ASP A 298 -9.92 -4.42 -16.22
C ASP A 298 -11.18 -5.09 -15.68
N ILE A 299 -11.14 -5.56 -14.43
CA ILE A 299 -12.30 -6.12 -13.75
C ILE A 299 -13.30 -5.03 -13.40
N ALA A 300 -12.85 -3.91 -12.80
CA ALA A 300 -13.72 -2.79 -12.44
C ALA A 300 -14.50 -2.19 -13.63
N ARG A 301 -13.90 -2.22 -14.83
CA ARG A 301 -14.52 -1.79 -16.10
C ARG A 301 -15.55 -2.79 -16.65
N LYS A 302 -15.39 -4.08 -16.38
CA LYS A 302 -16.27 -5.15 -16.89
C LYS A 302 -17.52 -5.33 -16.05
N GLU A 303 -17.45 -5.07 -14.75
CA GLU A 303 -18.63 -5.12 -13.91
C GLU A 303 -19.53 -3.92 -14.23
N PRO A 304 -20.79 -4.14 -14.66
CA PRO A 304 -21.69 -3.04 -14.97
C PRO A 304 -21.85 -2.18 -13.72
N VAL A 305 -21.94 -0.86 -13.92
CA VAL A 305 -22.34 0.10 -12.89
C VAL A 305 -23.72 -0.31 -12.40
N GLY A 306 -23.77 -1.18 -11.38
CA GLY A 306 -25.00 -1.63 -10.76
C GLY A 306 -25.72 -0.42 -10.20
N GLU A 307 -26.97 -0.23 -10.62
CA GLU A 307 -27.86 0.79 -10.09
C GLU A 307 -27.78 0.79 -8.56
N SER A 308 -27.40 1.94 -8.02
CA SER A 308 -27.51 2.27 -6.61
C SER A 308 -28.87 1.80 -6.06
N VAL A 309 -28.84 0.76 -5.23
CA VAL A 309 -29.96 0.37 -4.37
C VAL A 309 -29.94 1.29 -3.14
N PHE A 310 -30.00 2.60 -3.35
CA PHE A 310 -30.34 3.55 -2.30
C PHE A 310 -31.55 4.36 -2.76
N GLY A 311 -32.69 3.99 -2.17
CA GLY A 311 -34.00 4.53 -2.47
C GLY A 311 -34.05 6.05 -2.37
N HIS A 312 -34.58 6.67 -3.42
CA HIS A 312 -35.26 7.95 -3.34
C HIS A 312 -36.37 7.89 -2.28
N PRO A 313 -36.46 8.88 -1.37
CA PRO A 313 -37.71 9.16 -0.70
C PRO A 313 -38.65 9.79 -1.74
N ARG A 314 -39.70 9.05 -2.12
CA ARG A 314 -40.86 9.61 -2.84
C ARG A 314 -41.57 10.61 -1.94
N GLY A 315 -42.08 11.69 -2.52
CA GLY A 315 -43.27 12.35 -1.98
C GLY A 315 -43.36 13.85 -2.17
N VAL A 316 -43.44 14.31 -3.41
CA VAL A 316 -44.25 15.51 -3.71
C VAL A 316 -45.71 15.06 -3.62
N LEU A 317 -46.43 15.55 -2.62
CA LEU A 317 -47.90 15.54 -2.62
C LEU A 317 -48.37 16.93 -3.01
N GLN A 318 -48.80 17.06 -4.27
CA GLN A 318 -49.82 18.02 -4.66
C GLN A 318 -51.17 17.32 -4.52
N ASN A 319 -52.04 17.89 -3.68
CA ASN A 319 -53.47 18.08 -3.88
C ASN A 319 -53.88 19.25 -3.00
#